data_AF-A0A397F0X9-F1
#
_entry.id   AF-A0A397F0X9-F1
#
_cell.length_a   1.000
_cell.length_b   1.000
_cell.length_c   1.000
_cell.angle_alpha   90.00
_cell.angle_beta   90.00
_cell.angle_gamma   90.00
#
_symmetry.space_group_name_H-M   'P 1'
#
loop_
_entity.id
_entity.type
_entity.pdbx_description
1 polymer ?
#
loop_
_entity_poly.entity_id
_entity_poly.type
_entity_poly.pdbx_seq_one_letter_code
_entity_poly.pdbx_strand_id
1 'polypeptide(L)'
;MAEAYARMHLRDAVCNDDLDMAIQVMTTALCDAQKFTFKRQWKKLFAQYLSFRQDNTIVLMHIVQELFQAAYTYHQKISAPLSELTVACTDVLSKAKSLGILDLSPLYESTAFEQNGLRYDPDHQMILKTF
;
A
#
# COMPACT_ATOMS: atom_id res chain seq x y z
N MET A 1 26.07 1.36 1.94
CA MET A 1 24.74 1.37 1.29
C MET A 1 24.16 2.77 1.25
N ALA A 2 24.12 3.51 2.37
CA ALA A 2 23.69 4.91 2.37
C ALA A 2 24.55 5.80 1.44
N GLU A 3 25.88 5.74 1.56
CA GLU A 3 26.79 6.46 0.64
C GLU A 3 26.63 6.05 -0.83
N ALA A 4 26.35 4.76 -1.09
CA ALA A 4 26.12 4.28 -2.45
C ALA A 4 24.85 4.90 -3.04
N TYR A 5 23.78 5.00 -2.23
CA TYR A 5 22.53 5.61 -2.63
C TYR A 5 22.66 7.14 -2.80
N ALA A 6 23.43 7.82 -1.96
CA ALA A 6 23.78 9.23 -2.13
C ALA A 6 24.54 9.48 -3.44
N ARG A 7 25.57 8.66 -3.72
CA ARG A 7 26.36 8.74 -4.96
C ARG A 7 25.54 8.46 -6.23
N MET A 8 24.56 7.55 -6.17
CA MET A 8 23.61 7.34 -7.27
C MET A 8 22.80 8.60 -7.59
N HIS A 9 22.55 9.44 -6.60
CA HIS A 9 21.91 10.75 -6.75
C HIS A 9 22.92 11.89 -6.93
N LEU A 10 24.18 11.58 -7.24
CA LEU A 10 25.27 12.56 -7.42
C LEU A 10 25.49 13.47 -6.19
N ARG A 11 25.16 12.98 -4.99
CA ARG A 11 25.39 13.68 -3.71
C ARG A 11 26.63 13.11 -3.02
N ASP A 12 27.46 14.02 -2.52
CA ASP A 12 28.65 13.67 -1.73
C ASP A 12 28.34 13.52 -0.23
N ALA A 13 27.26 14.15 0.25
CA ALA A 13 26.79 14.04 1.62
C ALA A 13 25.57 13.11 1.72
N VAL A 14 25.52 12.36 2.81
CA VAL A 14 24.42 11.44 3.14
C VAL A 14 23.32 12.20 3.88
N CYS A 15 22.07 12.00 3.47
CA CYS A 15 20.88 12.52 4.15
C CYS A 15 20.12 11.40 4.86
N ASN A 16 19.12 11.75 5.68
CA ASN A 16 18.31 10.79 6.42
C ASN A 16 17.62 9.76 5.50
N ASP A 17 17.11 10.19 4.34
CA ASP A 17 16.49 9.29 3.34
C ASP A 17 17.44 8.17 2.87
N ASP A 18 18.75 8.46 2.80
CA ASP A 18 19.76 7.49 2.36
C ASP A 18 20.05 6.46 3.46
N LEU A 19 19.93 6.88 4.72
CA LEU A 19 19.98 6.00 5.88
C LEU A 19 18.75 5.11 5.93
N ASP A 20 17.55 5.66 5.74
CA ASP A 20 16.30 4.90 5.74
C ASP A 20 16.31 3.83 4.63
N MET A 21 16.79 4.19 3.44
CA MET A 21 17.00 3.25 2.34
C MET A 21 18.02 2.16 2.71
N ALA A 22 19.14 2.52 3.34
CA ALA A 22 20.13 1.55 3.78
C ALA A 22 19.58 0.58 4.84
N ILE A 23 18.81 1.09 5.81
CA ILE A 23 18.16 0.28 6.85
C ILE A 23 17.15 -0.66 6.20
N GLN A 24 16.31 -0.19 5.28
CA GLN A 24 15.37 -1.03 4.53
C GLN A 24 16.09 -2.20 3.85
N VAL A 25 17.14 -1.91 3.08
CA VAL A 25 17.88 -2.94 2.32
C VAL A 25 18.51 -3.97 3.27
N MET A 26 19.17 -3.53 4.33
CA MET A 26 19.77 -4.43 5.33
C MET A 26 18.72 -5.29 6.02
N THR A 27 17.60 -4.69 6.43
CA THR A 27 16.51 -5.38 7.12
C THR A 27 15.83 -6.40 6.22
N THR A 28 15.72 -6.10 4.93
CA THR A 28 15.18 -7.01 3.92
C THR A 28 16.08 -8.24 3.77
N ALA A 29 17.39 -8.02 3.56
CA ALA A 29 18.36 -9.11 3.46
C ALA A 29 18.41 -9.97 4.73
N LEU A 30 18.34 -9.34 5.91
CA LEU A 30 18.31 -10.01 7.20
C LEU A 30 17.07 -10.91 7.34
N CYS A 31 15.87 -10.40 6.99
CA CYS A 31 14.63 -11.18 7.01
C CYS A 31 14.68 -12.34 6.02
N ASP A 32 15.25 -12.14 4.83
CA ASP A 32 15.31 -13.15 3.78
C ASP A 32 16.26 -14.30 4.10
N ALA A 33 17.34 -14.04 4.86
CA ALA A 33 18.28 -15.06 5.32
C ALA A 33 17.72 -15.97 6.44
N GLN A 34 16.57 -15.64 7.03
CA GLN A 34 16.00 -16.41 8.15
C GLN A 34 15.08 -17.55 7.73
N LYS A 35 14.98 -18.56 8.61
CA LYS A 35 13.96 -19.62 8.52
C LYS A 35 12.56 -19.02 8.54
N PHE A 36 11.62 -19.67 7.84
CA PHE A 36 10.25 -19.19 7.59
C PHE A 36 9.54 -18.60 8.83
N THR A 37 9.58 -19.29 9.97
CA THR A 37 8.93 -18.83 11.21
C THR A 37 9.49 -17.51 11.70
N PHE A 38 10.82 -17.38 11.74
CA PHE A 38 11.50 -16.14 12.16
C PHE A 38 11.32 -15.05 11.11
N LYS A 39 11.40 -15.38 9.81
CA LYS A 39 11.12 -14.44 8.72
C LYS A 39 9.75 -13.80 8.87
N ARG A 40 8.70 -14.59 9.17
CA ARG A 40 7.34 -14.07 9.39
C ARG A 40 7.24 -13.20 10.66
N GLN A 41 7.94 -13.57 11.73
CA GLN A 41 7.98 -12.77 12.96
C GLN A 41 8.73 -11.44 12.73
N TRP A 42 9.87 -11.48 12.07
CA TRP A 42 10.74 -10.33 11.82
C TRP A 42 10.12 -9.36 10.82
N LYS A 43 9.42 -9.86 9.78
CA LYS A 43 8.63 -8.99 8.89
C LYS A 43 7.58 -8.18 9.64
N LYS A 44 6.98 -8.74 10.70
CA LYS A 44 6.03 -8.00 11.56
C LYS A 44 6.75 -6.99 12.46
N LEU A 45 7.87 -7.39 13.07
CA LEU A 45 8.64 -6.52 13.96
C LEU A 45 9.27 -5.34 13.23
N PHE A 46 9.78 -5.56 12.02
CA PHE A 46 10.46 -4.56 11.20
C PHE A 46 9.59 -3.97 10.08
N ALA A 47 8.27 -4.16 10.17
CA ALA A 47 7.30 -3.67 9.20
C ALA A 47 7.56 -2.24 8.73
N GLN A 48 7.77 -1.32 9.67
CA GLN A 48 8.02 0.10 9.42
C GLN A 48 9.24 0.36 8.53
N TYR A 49 10.31 -0.42 8.69
CA TYR A 49 11.53 -0.28 7.91
C TYR A 49 11.43 -0.97 6.55
N LEU A 50 10.62 -2.02 6.43
CA LEU A 50 10.43 -2.76 5.17
C LEU A 50 9.49 -2.03 4.20
N SER A 51 8.52 -1.28 4.71
CA SER A 51 7.55 -0.53 3.91
C SER A 51 8.10 0.76 3.31
N PHE A 52 9.31 1.19 3.68
CA PHE A 52 9.92 2.42 3.16
C PHE A 52 10.00 2.40 1.63
N ARG A 53 9.49 3.45 0.97
CA ARG A 53 9.50 3.62 -0.49
C ARG A 53 9.00 2.42 -1.33
N GLN A 54 8.20 1.53 -0.77
CA GLN A 54 7.51 0.54 -1.61
C GLN A 54 6.37 1.21 -2.35
N ASP A 55 6.53 1.39 -3.67
CA ASP A 55 5.42 1.81 -4.53
C ASP A 55 4.49 0.61 -4.76
N ASN A 56 3.47 0.51 -3.91
CA ASN A 56 2.44 -0.50 -3.99
C ASN A 56 1.15 0.03 -4.64
N THR A 57 1.19 1.23 -5.23
CA THR A 57 -0.01 1.94 -5.72
C THR A 57 -0.78 1.12 -6.75
N ILE A 58 -0.08 0.50 -7.69
CA ILE A 58 -0.68 -0.33 -8.74
C ILE A 58 -1.40 -1.55 -8.15
N VAL A 59 -0.74 -2.23 -7.20
CA VAL A 59 -1.29 -3.42 -6.52
C VAL A 59 -2.50 -3.06 -5.67
N LEU A 60 -2.40 -1.97 -4.91
CA LEU A 60 -3.50 -1.44 -4.11
C LEU A 60 -4.69 -1.04 -4.99
N MET A 61 -4.44 -0.40 -6.13
CA MET A 61 -5.51 -0.08 -7.07
C MET A 61 -6.20 -1.30 -7.65
N HIS A 62 -5.44 -2.35 -7.97
CA HIS A 62 -6.04 -3.61 -8.40
C HIS A 62 -6.97 -4.20 -7.34
N ILE A 63 -6.54 -4.21 -6.06
CA ILE A 63 -7.38 -4.68 -4.94
C ILE A 63 -8.67 -3.86 -4.83
N VAL A 64 -8.58 -2.53 -4.94
CA VAL A 64 -9.72 -1.63 -4.85
C VAL A 64 -10.70 -1.88 -6.01
N GLN A 65 -10.19 -2.05 -7.23
CA GLN A 65 -11.01 -2.36 -8.40
C GLN A 65 -11.75 -3.69 -8.26
N GLU A 66 -11.08 -4.74 -7.77
CA GLU A 66 -11.73 -6.03 -7.48
C GLU A 66 -12.88 -5.89 -6.48
N LEU A 67 -12.67 -5.12 -5.40
CA LEU A 67 -13.68 -4.91 -4.37
C LEU A 67 -14.89 -4.14 -4.92
N PHE A 68 -14.65 -3.11 -5.73
CA PHE A 68 -15.72 -2.40 -6.42
C PHE A 68 -16.45 -3.29 -7.43
N GLN A 69 -15.75 -4.16 -8.15
CA GLN A 69 -16.39 -5.09 -9.08
C GLN A 69 -17.28 -6.11 -8.35
N ALA A 70 -16.83 -6.61 -7.20
CA ALA A 70 -17.62 -7.48 -6.34
C ALA A 70 -18.87 -6.75 -5.80
N ALA A 71 -18.71 -5.52 -5.31
CA ALA A 71 -19.81 -4.70 -4.80
C ALA A 71 -20.83 -4.36 -5.91
N TYR A 72 -20.36 -4.03 -7.12
CA TYR A 72 -21.22 -3.80 -8.28
C TYR A 72 -22.04 -5.04 -8.65
N THR A 73 -21.40 -6.23 -8.68
CA THR A 73 -22.07 -7.50 -8.97
C THR A 73 -23.15 -7.83 -7.93
N TYR A 74 -22.90 -7.47 -6.66
CA TYR A 74 -23.87 -7.62 -5.57
C TYR A 74 -25.07 -6.67 -5.75
N HIS A 75 -24.82 -5.39 -6.03
CA HIS A 75 -25.87 -4.40 -6.28
C HIS A 75 -26.74 -4.75 -7.49
N GLN A 76 -26.15 -5.26 -8.57
CA GLN A 76 -26.90 -5.65 -9.78
C GLN A 76 -27.90 -6.77 -9.49
N LYS A 77 -27.58 -7.71 -8.58
CA LYS A 77 -28.51 -8.77 -8.16
C LYS A 77 -29.70 -8.23 -7.35
N ILE A 78 -29.54 -7.09 -6.70
CA ILE A 78 -30.54 -6.48 -5.82
C ILE A 78 -31.40 -5.44 -6.58
N SER A 79 -31.06 -5.11 -7.84
CA SER A 79 -31.73 -4.08 -8.65
C SER A 79 -31.85 -2.72 -7.93
N ALA A 80 -30.84 -2.37 -7.13
CA ALA A 80 -30.76 -1.05 -6.50
C ALA A 80 -30.19 -0.01 -7.47
N PRO A 81 -30.66 1.26 -7.44
CA PRO A 81 -30.08 2.32 -8.24
C PRO A 81 -28.60 2.56 -7.86
N LEU A 82 -27.73 2.63 -8.87
CA LEU A 82 -26.27 2.70 -8.76
C LEU A 82 -25.75 4.14 -8.75
N SER A 83 -26.31 5.01 -7.92
CA SER A 83 -25.84 6.40 -7.84
C SER A 83 -24.44 6.49 -7.21
N GLU A 84 -24.16 5.68 -6.19
CA GLU A 84 -22.86 5.68 -5.50
C GLU A 84 -22.50 4.26 -5.06
N LEU A 85 -21.22 3.91 -5.17
CA LEU A 85 -20.69 2.64 -4.67
C LEU A 85 -19.63 2.92 -3.61
N THR A 86 -19.68 2.17 -2.52
CA THR A 86 -18.80 2.37 -1.37
C THR A 86 -18.08 1.07 -1.01
N VAL A 87 -16.80 1.18 -0.63
CA VAL A 87 -15.97 0.07 -0.18
C VAL A 87 -15.26 0.49 1.11
N ALA A 88 -15.31 -0.36 2.13
CA ALA A 88 -14.65 -0.09 3.40
C ALA A 88 -13.12 -0.17 3.29
N CYS A 89 -12.40 0.79 3.88
CA CYS A 89 -10.94 0.77 3.91
C CYS A 89 -10.40 -0.43 4.70
N THR A 90 -11.16 -0.94 5.66
CA THR A 90 -10.83 -2.16 6.41
C THR A 90 -10.69 -3.36 5.49
N ASP A 91 -11.52 -3.46 4.46
CA ASP A 91 -11.53 -4.60 3.53
C ASP A 91 -10.33 -4.53 2.60
N VAL A 92 -10.04 -3.34 2.08
CA VAL A 92 -8.82 -3.06 1.30
C VAL A 92 -7.57 -3.40 2.11
N LEU A 93 -7.51 -2.92 3.35
CA LEU A 93 -6.39 -3.13 4.26
C LEU A 93 -6.22 -4.62 4.63
N SER A 94 -7.32 -5.36 4.78
CA SER A 94 -7.28 -6.80 5.06
C SER A 94 -6.67 -7.59 3.90
N LYS A 95 -7.06 -7.28 2.64
CA LYS A 95 -6.47 -7.85 1.44
C LYS A 95 -5.01 -7.43 1.28
N ALA A 96 -4.70 -6.15 1.48
CA ALA A 96 -3.34 -5.61 1.38
C ALA A 96 -2.37 -6.25 2.39
N LYS A 97 -2.84 -6.52 3.62
CA LYS A 97 -2.06 -7.23 4.66
C LYS A 97 -1.61 -8.62 4.23
N SER A 98 -2.41 -9.32 3.42
CA SER A 98 -2.02 -10.64 2.90
C SER A 98 -0.79 -10.57 1.97
N LEU A 99 -0.61 -9.43 1.30
CA LEU A 99 0.53 -9.13 0.43
C LEU A 99 1.69 -8.47 1.18
N GLY A 100 1.55 -8.26 2.50
CA GLY A 100 2.56 -7.58 3.33
C GLY A 100 2.53 -6.07 3.27
N ILE A 101 1.48 -5.48 2.66
CA ILE A 101 1.28 -4.03 2.61
C ILE A 101 0.50 -3.62 3.87
N LEU A 102 1.04 -2.66 4.61
CA LEU A 102 0.52 -2.25 5.92
C LEU A 102 0.02 -0.81 5.94
N ASP A 103 0.39 -0.03 4.93
CA ASP A 103 0.03 1.38 4.80
C ASP A 103 -0.71 1.62 3.49
N LEU A 104 -1.82 2.37 3.60
CA LEU A 104 -2.66 2.79 2.48
C LEU A 104 -2.51 4.28 2.18
N SER A 105 -1.79 5.05 3.01
CA SER A 105 -1.60 6.49 2.84
C SER A 105 -1.10 6.86 1.43
N PRO A 106 -0.10 6.15 0.84
CA PRO A 106 0.37 6.46 -0.51
C PRO A 106 -0.69 6.28 -1.60
N LEU A 107 -1.71 5.45 -1.36
CA LEU A 107 -2.80 5.23 -2.31
C LEU A 107 -3.68 6.48 -2.43
N TYR A 108 -4.04 7.08 -1.30
CA TYR A 108 -4.97 8.22 -1.26
C TYR A 108 -4.36 9.49 -1.86
N GLU A 109 -3.04 9.64 -1.79
CA GLU A 109 -2.29 10.74 -2.39
C GLU A 109 -1.93 10.49 -3.87
N SER A 110 -2.20 9.29 -4.39
CA SER A 110 -1.80 8.92 -5.75
C SER A 110 -2.71 9.54 -6.81
N THR A 111 -2.11 9.99 -7.91
CA THR A 111 -2.87 10.48 -9.08
C THR A 111 -3.74 9.39 -9.70
N ALA A 112 -3.35 8.12 -9.55
CA ALA A 112 -4.12 6.97 -10.03
C ALA A 112 -5.47 6.85 -9.29
N PHE A 113 -5.53 7.22 -8.02
CA PHE A 113 -6.77 7.20 -7.24
C PHE A 113 -7.77 8.25 -7.75
N GLU A 114 -7.31 9.48 -7.97
CA GLU A 114 -8.14 10.57 -8.51
C GLU A 114 -8.60 10.30 -9.96
N GLN A 115 -7.70 9.80 -10.82
CA GLN A 115 -8.01 9.49 -12.22
C GLN A 115 -9.11 8.42 -12.37
N ASN A 116 -9.24 7.52 -11.39
CA ASN A 116 -10.29 6.50 -11.36
C ASN A 116 -11.63 7.01 -10.79
N GLY A 117 -11.75 8.31 -10.49
CA GLY A 117 -12.95 8.91 -9.91
C GLY A 117 -13.22 8.45 -8.47
N LEU A 118 -12.17 8.03 -7.76
CA LEU A 118 -12.28 7.57 -6.37
C LEU A 118 -12.08 8.72 -5.41
N ARG A 119 -12.83 8.70 -4.31
CA ARG A 119 -12.67 9.64 -3.20
C ARG A 119 -12.53 8.88 -1.90
N TYR A 120 -11.63 9.36 -1.04
CA TYR A 120 -11.45 8.83 0.30
C TYR A 120 -12.24 9.69 1.28
N ASP A 121 -13.11 9.05 2.07
CA ASP A 121 -13.82 9.68 3.18
C ASP A 121 -13.08 9.31 4.49
N PRO A 122 -12.37 10.26 5.12
CA PRO A 122 -11.65 10.02 6.37
C PRO A 122 -12.57 9.81 7.58
N ASP A 123 -13.79 10.37 7.57
CA ASP A 123 -14.71 10.29 8.71
C ASP A 123 -15.33 8.90 8.81
N HIS A 124 -15.73 8.32 7.68
CA HIS A 124 -16.35 6.99 7.62
C HIS A 124 -15.36 5.86 7.29
N GLN A 125 -14.10 6.19 6.96
CA GLN A 125 -13.10 5.24 6.46
C GLN A 125 -13.58 4.44 5.24
N MET A 126 -14.21 5.13 4.29
CA MET A 126 -14.78 4.54 3.07
C MET A 126 -14.09 5.09 1.82
N ILE A 127 -13.99 4.25 0.80
CA ILE A 127 -13.65 4.66 -0.56
C ILE A 127 -14.95 4.75 -1.35
N LEU A 128 -15.21 5.93 -1.88
CA LEU A 128 -16.41 6.25 -2.66
C LEU A 128 -16.05 6.23 -4.14
N LYS A 129 -16.93 5.66 -4.96
CA LYS A 129 -16.88 5.76 -6.42
C LYS A 129 -18.20 6.33 -6.92
N THR A 130 -18.13 7.52 -7.50
CA THR A 130 -19.25 8.17 -8.21
C THR A 130 -19.19 7.80 -9.68
N PHE A 131 -20.33 7.46 -10.28
CA PHE A 131 -20.47 7.12 -11.71
C PHE A 131 -20.83 8.33 -12.57
#